data_AF-A0A1V1TSR6-F1
#
_entry.id   AF-A0A1V1TSR6-F1
#
_cell.length_a   1.000
_cell.length_b   1.000
_cell.length_c   1.000
_cell.angle_alpha   90.00
_cell.angle_beta   90.00
_cell.angle_gamma   90.00
#
_symmetry.space_group_name_H-M   'P 1'
#
loop_
_entity.id
_entity.type
_entity.pdbx_description
1 polymer ?
#
loop_
_entity_poly.entity_id
_entity_poly.type
_entity_poly.pdbx_seq_one_letter_code
_entity_poly.pdbx_strand_id
1 'polypeptide(L)'
;MIAEAVRKVEVSHDRTLAPQIGTLSSESSNAQQQQHNNTSGQRNRNLDYLTRTLAEIKRFRAETYYRPQLTETNSYPPLAVIYGKDTPTVFAAHVSSREAIACTDAYDDLVFRSGDGVVLAKEAMLPAGYELVKGGRISTDRGHITILGDLESVGKALQAIIKGRRKGIGLGRGLAARSKNA
;
A
#
# COMPACT_ATOMS: atom_id res chain seq x y z
N MET A 1 16.71 -34.54 -45.67
CA MET A 1 16.94 -33.09 -45.65
C MET A 1 15.83 -32.46 -44.84
N ILE A 2 16.22 -31.79 -43.77
CA ILE A 2 15.37 -31.20 -42.74
C ILE A 2 14.84 -29.87 -43.29
N ALA A 3 13.52 -29.67 -43.28
CA ALA A 3 12.91 -28.36 -43.48
C ALA A 3 11.90 -28.11 -42.36
N GLU A 4 12.31 -27.20 -41.49
CA GLU A 4 11.68 -26.75 -40.26
C GLU A 4 10.57 -25.75 -40.61
N ALA A 5 9.33 -26.01 -40.18
CA ALA A 5 8.20 -25.09 -40.35
C ALA A 5 7.80 -24.52 -38.99
N VAL A 6 8.40 -23.37 -38.64
CA VAL A 6 8.04 -22.57 -37.47
C VAL A 6 6.67 -21.93 -37.70
N ARG A 7 5.65 -22.35 -36.95
CA ARG A 7 4.37 -21.64 -36.84
C ARG A 7 4.56 -20.40 -35.96
N LYS A 8 4.52 -19.22 -36.58
CA LYS A 8 4.34 -17.93 -35.90
C LYS A 8 2.90 -17.85 -35.39
N VAL A 9 2.72 -17.72 -34.07
CA VAL A 9 1.44 -17.34 -33.46
C VAL A 9 1.38 -15.82 -33.43
N GLU A 10 0.55 -15.22 -34.28
CA GLU A 10 0.19 -13.81 -34.18
C GLU A 10 -0.83 -13.65 -33.05
N VAL A 11 -0.42 -12.97 -31.97
CA VAL A 11 -1.33 -12.53 -30.92
C VAL A 11 -1.91 -11.19 -31.36
N SER A 12 -3.13 -11.22 -31.88
CA SER A 12 -3.97 -10.06 -32.13
C SER A 12 -4.13 -9.27 -30.83
N HIS A 13 -3.51 -8.09 -30.75
CA HIS A 13 -3.68 -7.18 -29.62
C HIS A 13 -5.02 -6.48 -29.75
N ASP A 14 -5.95 -6.85 -28.87
CA ASP A 14 -7.22 -6.17 -28.66
C ASP A 14 -6.95 -4.76 -28.11
N ARG A 15 -7.09 -3.74 -28.97
CA ARG A 15 -6.78 -2.34 -28.70
C ARG A 15 -8.01 -1.58 -28.22
N THR A 16 -8.57 -1.97 -27.09
CA THR A 16 -9.58 -1.16 -26.43
C THR A 16 -9.19 -0.83 -25.00
N LEU A 17 -9.08 0.49 -24.74
CA LEU A 17 -8.93 1.16 -23.44
C LEU A 17 -7.50 1.47 -22.95
N ALA A 18 -6.76 2.27 -23.73
CA ALA A 18 -5.75 3.16 -23.16
C ALA A 18 -5.84 4.54 -23.84
N PRO A 19 -5.83 5.66 -23.10
CA PRO A 19 -5.91 6.99 -23.69
C PRO A 19 -4.58 7.33 -24.38
N GLN A 20 -4.61 7.57 -25.69
CA GLN A 20 -3.43 7.98 -26.45
C GLN A 20 -3.20 9.49 -26.31
N ILE A 21 -2.03 9.88 -25.77
CA ILE A 21 -1.53 11.25 -25.88
C ILE A 21 -0.91 11.39 -27.28
N GLY A 22 -1.59 12.13 -28.16
CA GLY A 22 -1.18 12.36 -29.53
C GLY A 22 0.12 13.16 -29.63
N THR A 23 1.08 12.64 -30.38
CA THR A 23 2.28 13.35 -30.80
C THR A 23 1.98 14.05 -32.13
N LEU A 24 1.85 15.37 -32.11
CA LEU A 24 1.84 16.20 -33.32
C LEU A 24 3.17 16.95 -33.40
N SER A 25 3.97 16.57 -34.40
CA SER A 25 5.19 17.25 -34.79
C SER A 25 4.88 18.28 -35.88
N SER A 26 5.15 19.57 -35.63
CA SER A 26 5.74 20.48 -36.63
C SER A 26 6.06 21.86 -36.04
N GLU A 27 7.23 22.36 -36.43
CA GLU A 27 7.72 23.75 -36.40
C GLU A 27 8.50 24.27 -35.18
N SER A 28 9.81 24.05 -35.28
CA SER A 28 10.89 24.78 -34.62
C SER A 28 10.86 26.27 -34.99
N SER A 29 10.97 27.16 -33.99
CA SER A 29 11.78 28.40 -33.96
C SER A 29 11.28 29.39 -32.88
N ASN A 30 11.31 29.02 -31.59
CA ASN A 30 11.31 29.96 -30.43
C ASN A 30 11.34 29.26 -29.05
N ALA A 31 11.81 28.01 -28.97
CA ALA A 31 11.65 27.18 -27.76
C ALA A 31 12.67 27.42 -26.64
N GLN A 32 13.71 28.24 -26.84
CA GLN A 32 14.78 28.38 -25.83
C GLN A 32 14.56 29.48 -24.78
N GLN A 33 13.63 30.43 -24.98
CA GLN A 33 13.38 31.50 -24.00
C GLN A 33 12.14 31.30 -23.12
N GLN A 34 11.23 30.39 -23.48
CA GLN A 34 10.00 30.14 -22.70
C GLN A 34 10.13 29.00 -21.66
N GLN A 35 11.20 28.20 -21.69
CA GLN A 35 11.38 27.09 -20.75
C GLN A 35 11.89 27.51 -19.36
N HIS A 36 12.62 28.63 -19.23
CA HIS A 36 13.17 29.04 -17.92
C HIS A 36 12.17 29.77 -17.00
N ASN A 37 11.16 30.44 -17.54
CA ASN A 37 10.19 31.19 -16.72
C ASN A 37 9.04 30.32 -16.18
N ASN A 38 8.75 29.17 -16.81
CA ASN A 38 7.74 28.23 -16.31
C ASN A 38 8.26 27.30 -15.21
N THR A 39 9.58 27.15 -15.05
CA THR A 39 10.18 26.25 -14.06
C THR A 39 10.17 26.82 -12.64
N SER A 40 10.32 28.13 -12.47
CA SER A 40 10.38 28.76 -11.14
C SER A 40 9.02 28.74 -10.45
N GLY A 41 7.94 29.11 -11.16
CA GLY A 41 6.57 29.06 -10.66
C GLY A 41 6.09 27.62 -10.39
N GLN A 42 6.45 26.65 -11.24
CA GLN A 42 6.16 25.24 -10.98
C GLN A 42 6.96 24.71 -9.78
N ARG A 43 8.24 25.06 -9.67
CA ARG A 43 9.08 24.67 -8.53
C ARG A 43 8.55 25.22 -7.21
N ASN A 44 8.16 26.49 -7.15
CA ASN A 44 7.60 27.07 -5.93
C ASN A 44 6.33 26.33 -5.50
N ARG A 45 5.40 26.11 -6.44
CA ARG A 45 4.18 25.32 -6.18
C ARG A 45 4.49 23.91 -5.67
N ASN A 46 5.48 23.24 -6.25
CA ASN A 46 5.89 21.91 -5.81
C ASN A 46 6.47 21.94 -4.38
N LEU A 47 7.27 22.95 -4.04
CA LEU A 47 7.83 23.12 -2.70
C LEU A 47 6.76 23.49 -1.67
N ASP A 48 5.82 24.34 -2.03
CA ASP A 48 4.67 24.70 -1.18
C ASP A 48 3.81 23.47 -0.88
N TYR A 49 3.52 22.68 -1.93
CA TYR A 49 2.82 21.41 -1.80
C TYR A 49 3.58 20.45 -0.87
N LEU A 50 4.87 20.23 -1.14
CA LEU A 50 5.69 19.29 -0.37
C LEU A 50 5.80 19.72 1.09
N THR A 51 5.99 21.01 1.36
CA THR A 51 6.09 21.56 2.71
C THR A 51 4.82 21.27 3.50
N ARG A 52 3.65 21.56 2.91
CA ARG A 52 2.36 21.29 3.52
C ARG A 52 2.15 19.78 3.74
N THR A 53 2.33 18.97 2.70
CA THR A 53 2.09 17.52 2.76
C THR A 53 3.02 16.82 3.74
N LEU A 54 4.33 17.13 3.75
CA LEU A 54 5.25 16.50 4.69
C LEU A 54 4.95 16.88 6.14
N ALA A 55 4.53 18.12 6.40
CA ALA A 55 4.10 18.54 7.74
C ALA A 55 2.84 17.79 8.19
N GLU A 56 1.82 17.70 7.32
CA GLU A 56 0.58 16.95 7.57
C GLU A 56 0.87 15.47 7.84
N ILE A 57 1.66 14.82 6.97
CA ILE A 57 2.00 13.39 7.12
C ILE A 57 2.86 13.13 8.35
N LYS A 58 3.81 14.01 8.68
CA LYS A 58 4.61 13.89 9.91
C LYS A 58 3.72 13.94 11.14
N ARG A 59 2.76 14.88 11.18
CA ARG A 59 1.78 14.99 12.26
C ARG A 59 0.88 13.76 12.34
N PHE A 60 0.30 13.35 11.21
CA PHE A 60 -0.55 12.16 11.15
C PHE A 60 0.17 10.92 11.67
N ARG A 61 1.41 10.66 11.22
CA ARG A 61 2.22 9.54 11.73
C ARG A 61 2.45 9.64 13.23
N ALA A 62 2.71 10.85 13.75
CA ALA A 62 2.89 11.08 15.18
C ALA A 62 1.62 10.71 15.99
N GLU A 63 0.45 11.06 15.48
CA GLU A 63 -0.85 10.78 16.11
C GLU A 63 -1.22 9.29 16.09
N THR A 64 -0.69 8.52 15.12
CA THR A 64 -0.91 7.07 15.01
C THR A 64 0.02 6.21 15.89
N TYR A 65 0.97 6.81 16.61
CA TYR A 65 1.86 6.03 17.48
C TYR A 65 1.11 5.42 18.66
N TYR A 66 1.57 4.23 19.06
CA TYR A 66 1.10 3.55 20.24
C TYR A 66 1.34 4.38 21.52
N ARG A 67 0.33 4.41 22.39
CA ARG A 67 0.31 5.11 23.67
C ARG A 67 0.07 4.09 24.78
N PRO A 68 1.11 3.71 25.56
CA PRO A 68 0.99 2.69 26.62
C PRO A 68 -0.16 2.93 27.61
N GLN A 69 -0.45 4.19 27.91
CA GLN A 69 -1.53 4.57 28.85
C GLN A 69 -2.91 4.09 28.38
N LEU A 70 -3.14 4.00 27.06
CA LEU A 70 -4.40 3.49 26.50
C LEU A 70 -4.51 1.97 26.66
N THR A 71 -3.40 1.23 26.69
CA THR A 71 -3.41 -0.21 27.02
C THR A 71 -3.64 -0.43 28.51
N GLU A 72 -2.96 0.32 29.37
CA GLU A 72 -3.14 0.24 30.83
C GLU A 72 -4.60 0.50 31.24
N THR A 73 -5.26 1.40 30.53
CA THR A 73 -6.67 1.73 30.75
C THR A 73 -7.64 0.84 29.99
N ASN A 74 -7.16 -0.14 29.21
CA ASN A 74 -7.96 -1.02 28.35
C ASN A 74 -8.85 -0.22 27.37
N SER A 75 -8.28 0.81 26.76
CA SER A 75 -8.96 1.76 25.88
C SER A 75 -8.76 1.49 24.39
N TYR A 76 -7.71 0.75 24.00
CA TYR A 76 -7.55 0.34 22.60
C TYR A 76 -8.63 -0.67 22.20
N PRO A 77 -9.27 -0.52 21.03
CA PRO A 77 -10.27 -1.46 20.58
C PRO A 77 -9.65 -2.83 20.27
N PRO A 78 -10.45 -3.91 20.24
CA PRO A 78 -9.99 -5.17 19.69
C PRO A 78 -9.57 -5.00 18.21
N LEU A 79 -8.34 -5.39 17.88
CA LEU A 79 -7.77 -5.28 16.54
C LEU A 79 -7.61 -6.67 15.89
N ALA A 80 -7.86 -6.74 14.59
CA ALA A 80 -7.58 -7.89 13.75
C ALA A 80 -6.93 -7.42 12.43
N VAL A 81 -6.16 -8.30 11.79
CA VAL A 81 -5.48 -8.07 10.51
C VAL A 81 -5.80 -9.22 9.56
N ILE A 82 -6.15 -8.85 8.33
CA ILE A 82 -6.20 -9.74 7.17
C ILE A 82 -5.02 -9.38 6.28
N TYR A 83 -4.22 -10.35 5.87
CA TYR A 83 -3.03 -10.09 5.05
C TYR A 83 -2.81 -11.19 4.01
N GLY A 84 -2.30 -10.80 2.84
CA GLY A 84 -1.79 -11.72 1.83
C GLY A 84 -0.32 -12.06 2.08
N LYS A 85 0.08 -13.29 1.75
CA LYS A 85 1.48 -13.75 1.86
C LYS A 85 1.98 -14.48 0.61
N ASP A 86 1.08 -15.01 -0.20
CA ASP A 86 1.44 -15.96 -1.26
C ASP A 86 1.71 -15.28 -2.61
N THR A 87 1.48 -13.97 -2.72
CA THR A 87 1.75 -13.20 -3.94
C THR A 87 3.16 -12.60 -3.87
N PRO A 88 3.98 -12.72 -4.93
CA PRO A 88 5.22 -11.96 -5.06
C PRO A 88 4.94 -10.46 -5.05
N THR A 89 5.43 -9.76 -4.04
CA THR A 89 5.32 -8.31 -3.89
C THR A 89 6.68 -7.68 -4.11
N VAL A 90 6.73 -6.63 -4.94
CA VAL A 90 7.95 -5.85 -5.18
C VAL A 90 8.42 -5.23 -3.86
N PHE A 91 9.66 -5.55 -3.47
CA PHE A 91 10.31 -5.04 -2.26
C PHE A 91 11.37 -3.98 -2.59
N ALA A 92 12.06 -4.13 -3.73
CA ALA A 92 13.08 -3.20 -4.18
C ALA A 92 13.26 -3.30 -5.71
N ALA A 93 13.93 -2.31 -6.28
CA ALA A 93 14.48 -2.37 -7.64
C ALA A 93 16.00 -2.18 -7.55
N HIS A 94 16.74 -3.01 -8.27
CA HIS A 94 18.19 -2.87 -8.38
C HIS A 94 18.52 -1.87 -9.50
N VAL A 95 19.36 -0.88 -9.18
CA VAL A 95 19.80 0.16 -10.11
C VAL A 95 21.32 0.08 -10.27
N SER A 96 21.81 0.29 -11.48
CA SER A 96 23.25 0.18 -11.80
C SER A 96 24.10 1.27 -11.14
N SER A 97 23.54 2.45 -10.93
CA SER A 97 24.19 3.56 -10.23
C SER A 97 23.17 4.55 -9.64
N ARG A 98 23.66 5.53 -8.87
CA ARG A 98 22.82 6.58 -8.29
C ARG A 98 22.26 7.53 -9.35
N GLU A 99 23.04 7.78 -10.39
CA GLU A 99 22.66 8.62 -11.53
C GLU A 99 21.52 7.96 -12.32
N ALA A 100 21.55 6.63 -12.44
CA ALA A 100 20.51 5.86 -13.11
C ALA A 100 19.12 6.02 -12.48
N ILE A 101 19.01 6.32 -11.17
CA ILE A 101 17.72 6.52 -10.47
C ILE A 101 16.83 7.56 -11.18
N ALA A 102 17.43 8.55 -11.84
CA ALA A 102 16.71 9.59 -12.57
C ALA A 102 16.21 9.15 -13.96
N CYS A 103 16.69 8.01 -14.48
CA CYS A 103 16.33 7.47 -15.78
C CYS A 103 15.04 6.63 -15.69
N THR A 104 14.25 6.64 -16.77
CA THR A 104 12.93 6.01 -16.80
C THR A 104 12.99 4.48 -16.88
N ASP A 105 14.09 3.94 -17.39
CA ASP A 105 14.38 2.51 -17.58
C ASP A 105 15.11 1.87 -16.39
N ALA A 106 15.36 2.63 -15.32
CA ALA A 106 16.16 2.14 -14.20
C ALA A 106 15.43 1.16 -13.26
N TYR A 107 14.13 0.93 -13.43
CA TYR A 107 13.31 0.19 -12.47
C TYR A 107 12.80 -1.16 -13.01
N ASP A 108 13.48 -1.74 -13.99
CA ASP A 108 13.08 -3.02 -14.61
C ASP A 108 13.58 -4.26 -13.83
N ASP A 109 14.65 -4.13 -13.05
CA ASP A 109 15.24 -5.22 -12.25
C ASP A 109 14.64 -5.28 -10.84
N LEU A 110 13.49 -5.95 -10.73
CA LEU A 110 12.67 -5.98 -9.52
C LEU A 110 13.01 -7.16 -8.58
N VAL A 111 13.11 -6.87 -7.28
CA VAL A 111 13.32 -7.84 -6.21
C VAL A 111 12.00 -8.09 -5.48
N PHE A 112 11.61 -9.36 -5.35
CA PHE A 112 10.33 -9.76 -4.77
C PHE A 112 10.46 -10.41 -3.39
N ARG A 113 9.43 -10.24 -2.58
CA ARG A 113 9.22 -10.93 -1.30
C ARG A 113 7.73 -11.27 -1.14
N SER A 114 7.41 -12.12 -0.16
CA SER A 114 6.04 -12.51 0.16
C SER A 114 5.14 -11.34 0.57
N GLY A 115 3.96 -11.24 -0.04
CA GLY A 115 2.93 -10.26 0.30
C GLY A 115 1.63 -10.49 -0.46
N ASP A 116 0.90 -9.40 -0.75
CA ASP A 116 -0.39 -9.42 -1.47
C ASP A 116 -0.31 -8.88 -2.92
N GLY A 117 0.91 -8.66 -3.44
CA GLY A 117 1.20 -8.02 -4.71
C GLY A 117 1.46 -6.52 -4.62
N VAL A 118 1.20 -5.88 -3.47
CA VAL A 118 1.42 -4.44 -3.23
C VAL A 118 2.12 -4.20 -1.90
N VAL A 119 1.55 -4.75 -0.82
CA VAL A 119 2.05 -4.67 0.54
C VAL A 119 2.70 -6.00 0.90
N LEU A 120 3.86 -5.91 1.55
CA LEU A 120 4.58 -7.06 2.04
C LEU A 120 3.88 -7.64 3.28
N ALA A 121 3.91 -8.96 3.43
CA ALA A 121 3.21 -9.65 4.51
C ALA A 121 3.69 -9.21 5.91
N LYS A 122 4.98 -8.84 6.04
CA LYS A 122 5.57 -8.38 7.30
C LYS A 122 5.10 -6.95 7.64
N GLU A 123 5.08 -6.08 6.66
CA GLU A 123 4.69 -4.67 6.77
C GLU A 123 3.17 -4.49 6.93
N ALA A 124 2.36 -5.50 6.57
CA ALA A 124 0.92 -5.54 6.83
C ALA A 124 0.55 -5.78 8.31
N MET A 125 1.52 -6.17 9.16
CA MET A 125 1.27 -6.41 10.58
C MET A 125 1.06 -5.10 11.35
N LEU A 126 0.40 -5.19 12.51
CA LEU A 126 0.22 -4.02 13.37
C LEU A 126 1.58 -3.44 13.81
N PRO A 127 1.69 -2.11 13.97
CA PRO A 127 2.89 -1.48 14.50
C PRO A 127 3.22 -1.98 15.91
N ALA A 128 4.49 -1.82 16.30
CA ALA A 128 4.95 -2.19 17.63
C ALA A 128 4.10 -1.53 18.74
N GLY A 129 3.81 -2.32 19.78
CA GLY A 129 2.97 -1.92 20.92
C GLY A 129 1.48 -2.27 20.76
N TYR A 130 0.96 -2.35 19.53
CA TYR A 130 -0.41 -2.81 19.31
C TYR A 130 -0.50 -4.33 19.37
N GLU A 131 -1.63 -4.84 19.87
CA GLU A 131 -1.88 -6.27 20.02
C GLU A 131 -3.12 -6.70 19.22
N LEU A 132 -3.01 -7.88 18.59
CA LEU A 132 -4.13 -8.53 17.93
C LEU A 132 -4.95 -9.31 18.96
N VAL A 133 -6.26 -9.33 18.78
CA VAL A 133 -7.10 -10.24 19.56
C VAL A 133 -6.79 -11.69 19.22
N LYS A 134 -7.07 -12.60 20.15
CA LYS A 134 -6.92 -14.05 19.89
C LYS A 134 -7.75 -14.46 18.67
N GLY A 135 -7.07 -15.03 17.66
CA GLY A 135 -7.68 -15.41 16.38
C GLY A 135 -7.86 -14.24 15.40
N GLY A 136 -7.35 -13.04 15.73
CA GLY A 136 -7.41 -11.84 14.90
C GLY A 136 -6.29 -11.72 13.87
N ARG A 137 -5.47 -12.76 13.66
CA ARG A 137 -4.48 -12.81 12.57
C ARG A 137 -4.97 -13.79 11.50
N ILE A 138 -5.38 -13.26 10.35
CA ILE A 138 -6.00 -14.05 9.27
C ILE A 138 -5.15 -13.88 8.01
N SER A 139 -4.63 -14.97 7.48
CA SER A 139 -4.00 -14.99 6.15
C SER A 139 -5.03 -15.30 5.08
N THR A 140 -4.89 -14.67 3.92
CA THR A 140 -5.68 -14.95 2.72
C THR A 140 -4.76 -15.18 1.51
N ASP A 141 -5.23 -15.94 0.54
CA ASP A 141 -4.57 -16.17 -0.75
C ASP A 141 -4.95 -15.10 -1.80
N ARG A 142 -5.88 -14.20 -1.45
CA ARG A 142 -6.30 -13.10 -2.32
C ARG A 142 -5.25 -11.99 -2.36
N GLY A 143 -5.01 -11.47 -3.57
CA GLY A 143 -4.17 -10.30 -3.78
C GLY A 143 -4.83 -9.00 -3.30
N HIS A 144 -4.03 -7.94 -3.18
CA HIS A 144 -4.35 -6.65 -2.54
C HIS A 144 -5.78 -6.13 -2.81
N ILE A 145 -6.15 -5.99 -4.08
CA ILE A 145 -7.43 -5.41 -4.49
C ILE A 145 -8.63 -6.34 -4.23
N THR A 146 -8.37 -7.64 -4.03
CA THR A 146 -9.38 -8.68 -3.85
C THR A 146 -9.49 -9.20 -2.41
N ILE A 147 -8.65 -8.70 -1.47
CA ILE A 147 -8.62 -9.18 -0.08
C ILE A 147 -10.00 -9.13 0.58
N LEU A 148 -10.75 -8.04 0.39
CA LEU A 148 -12.09 -7.90 0.99
C LEU A 148 -13.16 -8.76 0.30
N GLY A 149 -12.85 -9.35 -0.85
CA GLY A 149 -13.70 -10.33 -1.52
C GLY A 149 -13.63 -11.73 -0.90
N ASP A 150 -12.61 -12.01 -0.08
CA ASP A 150 -12.56 -13.22 0.74
C ASP A 150 -13.48 -13.07 1.96
N LEU A 151 -14.78 -13.30 1.73
CA LEU A 151 -15.82 -13.16 2.74
C LEU A 151 -15.60 -14.09 3.94
N GLU A 152 -14.94 -15.23 3.75
CA GLU A 152 -14.62 -16.15 4.85
C GLU A 152 -13.56 -15.53 5.77
N SER A 153 -12.46 -15.01 5.21
CA SER A 153 -11.42 -14.33 5.98
C SER A 153 -11.94 -13.07 6.67
N VAL A 154 -12.76 -12.27 5.97
CA VAL A 154 -13.43 -11.10 6.54
C VAL A 154 -14.35 -11.51 7.70
N GLY A 155 -15.15 -12.56 7.52
CA GLY A 155 -16.02 -13.10 8.56
C GLY A 155 -15.25 -13.55 9.80
N LYS A 156 -14.13 -14.27 9.63
CA LYS A 156 -13.22 -14.68 10.72
C LYS A 156 -12.65 -13.48 11.47
N ALA A 157 -12.19 -12.45 10.77
CA ALA A 157 -11.67 -11.22 11.36
C ALA A 157 -12.72 -10.49 12.21
N LEU A 158 -13.91 -10.29 11.65
CA LEU A 158 -15.02 -9.65 12.36
C LEU A 158 -15.45 -10.46 13.59
N GLN A 159 -15.53 -11.79 13.47
CA GLN A 159 -15.86 -12.65 14.59
C GLN A 159 -14.82 -12.55 15.72
N ALA A 160 -13.52 -12.48 15.39
CA ALA A 160 -12.45 -12.31 16.36
C ALA A 160 -12.59 -10.97 17.11
N ILE A 161 -12.88 -9.88 16.40
CA ILE A 161 -13.12 -8.56 16.98
C ILE A 161 -14.33 -8.59 17.93
N ILE A 162 -15.45 -9.15 17.50
CA ILE A 162 -16.68 -9.26 18.32
C ILE A 162 -16.42 -10.09 19.58
N LYS A 163 -15.73 -11.23 19.46
CA LYS A 163 -15.34 -12.07 20.61
C LYS A 163 -14.42 -11.30 21.56
N GLY A 164 -13.45 -10.55 21.04
CA GLY A 164 -12.56 -9.70 21.83
C GLY A 164 -13.33 -8.62 22.60
N ARG A 165 -14.26 -7.94 21.92
CA ARG A 165 -15.13 -6.93 22.54
C ARG A 165 -15.99 -7.53 23.66
N ARG A 166 -16.62 -8.68 23.45
CA ARG A 166 -17.43 -9.39 24.47
C ARG A 166 -16.62 -9.81 25.69
N LYS A 167 -15.32 -10.05 25.53
CA LYS A 167 -14.38 -10.31 26.64
C LYS A 167 -13.92 -9.04 27.36
N GLY A 168 -14.39 -7.88 26.93
CA GLY A 168 -14.13 -6.60 27.57
C GLY A 168 -12.97 -5.80 26.97
N ILE A 169 -12.34 -6.23 25.88
CA ILE A 169 -11.23 -5.48 25.26
C ILE A 169 -11.73 -4.11 24.76
N GLY A 170 -11.01 -3.06 25.12
CA GLY A 170 -11.27 -1.69 24.65
C GLY A 170 -12.47 -1.00 25.27
N LEU A 171 -12.97 -1.48 26.42
CA LEU A 171 -14.12 -0.90 27.13
C LEU A 171 -13.73 0.11 28.20
N GLY A 172 -12.44 0.38 28.39
CA GLY A 172 -11.95 1.18 29.50
C GLY A 172 -12.08 0.44 30.85
N ARG A 173 -11.48 1.01 31.90
CA ARG A 173 -11.61 0.48 33.28
C ARG A 173 -13.03 0.61 33.86
N GLY A 174 -13.90 1.46 33.29
CA GLY A 174 -15.22 1.77 33.87
C GLY A 174 -16.38 0.82 33.50
N LEU A 175 -16.33 0.15 32.34
CA LEU A 175 -17.46 -0.68 31.87
C LEU A 175 -17.31 -2.17 32.19
N ALA A 176 -16.08 -2.67 32.34
CA ALA A 176 -15.84 -4.07 32.70
C ALA A 176 -16.40 -4.45 34.09
N ALA A 177 -16.53 -3.47 34.99
CA ALA A 177 -17.11 -3.65 36.32
C ALA A 177 -18.63 -3.88 36.29
N ARG A 178 -19.35 -3.35 35.29
CA ARG A 178 -20.82 -3.50 35.18
C ARG A 178 -21.23 -4.87 34.67
N SER A 179 -20.42 -5.52 33.83
CA SER A 179 -20.75 -6.83 33.24
C SER A 179 -20.57 -8.01 34.21
N LYS A 180 -19.90 -7.81 35.36
CA LYS A 180 -19.74 -8.87 36.38
C LYS A 180 -20.90 -8.94 37.37
N ASN A 181 -21.82 -7.98 37.33
CA ASN A 181 -22.95 -7.85 38.26
C ASN A 181 -24.32 -7.99 37.56
N ALA A 182 -24.36 -8.59 36.35
CA ALA A 182 -25.57 -8.84 35.58
C ALA A 182 -25.63 -10.32 35.17
#